data_AF-A0A9D1DN80-F1
#
_entry.id   AF-A0A9D1DN80-F1
#
_cell.length_a   1.000
_cell.length_b   1.000
_cell.length_c   1.000
_cell.angle_alpha   90.00
_cell.angle_beta   90.00
_cell.angle_gamma   90.00
#
_symmetry.space_group_name_H-M   'P 1'
#
loop_
_entity.id
_entity.type
_entity.pdbx_description
1 polymer ?
#
loop_
_entity_poly.entity_id
_entity_poly.type
_entity_poly.pdbx_seq_one_letter_code
_entity_poly.pdbx_strand_id
1 'polypeptide(L)'
;RVVREHKRIIFNGNGYDPAWVDEAERRGLHNLRSTPEALPHMLDEANVELYSRHKVFSYAELRSRLEIRQEEYCKLVTIEGKTALAMARREILPAVSTFAARLAASAVSLRAALPGCRAEFELGTAESLVQLSDAAYGLARQLEDELTHAAQLRSPEEKSFFLHDHVLPVMGALRAACDDMETITGEDSWPIPTYGELLFGIK
;
A
#
# COMPACT_ATOMS: atom_id res chain seq x y z
N ARG A 1 -21.77 -25.35 -31.31
CA ARG A 1 -22.41 -24.02 -31.14
C ARG A 1 -21.75 -23.28 -29.97
N VAL A 2 -21.91 -23.76 -28.74
CA VAL A 2 -21.31 -23.19 -27.51
C VAL A 2 -19.81 -22.85 -27.63
N VAL A 3 -18.94 -23.79 -28.05
CA VAL A 3 -17.50 -23.51 -28.19
C VAL A 3 -17.18 -22.39 -29.19
N ARG A 4 -17.98 -22.25 -30.27
CA ARG A 4 -17.77 -21.18 -31.26
C ARG A 4 -18.19 -19.82 -30.71
N GLU A 5 -19.31 -19.77 -29.99
CA GLU A 5 -19.88 -18.54 -29.40
C GLU A 5 -19.02 -18.04 -28.21
N HIS A 6 -18.37 -18.94 -27.46
CA HIS A 6 -17.58 -18.62 -26.26
C HIS A 6 -16.07 -18.78 -26.44
N LYS A 7 -15.56 -18.94 -27.66
CA LYS A 7 -14.12 -19.18 -27.89
C LYS A 7 -13.23 -18.09 -27.29
N ARG A 8 -13.71 -16.84 -27.23
CA ARG A 8 -12.95 -15.69 -26.72
C ARG A 8 -12.50 -15.83 -25.26
N ILE A 9 -13.29 -16.51 -24.42
CA ILE A 9 -13.00 -16.70 -22.99
C ILE A 9 -12.12 -17.94 -22.71
N ILE A 10 -11.84 -18.77 -23.72
CA ILE A 10 -11.02 -19.98 -23.55
C ILE A 10 -9.55 -19.60 -23.73
N PHE A 11 -8.75 -19.79 -22.69
CA PHE A 11 -7.32 -19.55 -22.70
C PHE A 11 -6.60 -20.65 -21.90
N ASN A 12 -5.59 -21.27 -22.51
CA ASN A 12 -4.79 -22.37 -21.93
C ASN A 12 -3.29 -22.01 -21.84
N GLY A 13 -2.96 -20.72 -21.95
CA GLY A 13 -1.59 -20.22 -21.83
C GLY A 13 -1.25 -19.73 -20.43
N ASN A 14 -0.13 -19.03 -20.29
CA ASN A 14 0.26 -18.39 -19.03
C ASN A 14 -0.59 -17.14 -18.78
N GLY A 15 -1.44 -17.17 -17.75
CA GLY A 15 -2.31 -16.06 -17.38
C GLY A 15 -1.60 -14.86 -16.73
N TYR A 16 -0.32 -15.00 -16.36
CA TYR A 16 0.48 -13.94 -15.75
C TYR A 16 1.39 -13.21 -16.74
N ASP A 17 1.50 -13.71 -17.98
CA ASP A 17 2.33 -13.10 -19.01
C ASP A 17 1.73 -11.76 -19.46
N PRO A 18 2.50 -10.67 -19.60
CA PRO A 18 2.02 -9.43 -20.19
C PRO A 18 1.36 -9.63 -21.56
N ALA A 19 1.81 -10.61 -22.35
CA ALA A 19 1.19 -10.96 -23.63
C ALA A 19 -0.28 -11.41 -23.49
N TRP A 20 -0.66 -11.99 -22.35
CA TRP A 20 -2.05 -12.33 -22.06
C TRP A 20 -2.90 -11.09 -21.80
N VAL A 21 -2.35 -10.05 -21.17
CA VAL A 21 -3.08 -8.80 -20.93
C VAL A 21 -3.49 -8.17 -22.26
N ASP A 22 -2.56 -8.06 -23.21
CA ASP A 22 -2.80 -7.52 -24.55
C ASP A 22 -3.74 -8.41 -25.36
N GLU A 23 -3.66 -9.72 -25.18
CA GLU A 23 -4.56 -10.67 -25.84
C GLU A 23 -5.98 -10.65 -25.26
N ALA A 24 -6.13 -10.53 -23.94
CA ALA A 24 -7.40 -10.42 -23.26
C ALA A 24 -8.14 -9.14 -23.68
N GLU A 25 -7.43 -8.01 -23.77
CA GLU A 25 -7.99 -6.76 -24.27
C GLU A 25 -8.46 -6.89 -25.72
N ARG A 26 -7.64 -7.49 -26.62
CA ARG A 26 -8.04 -7.78 -28.01
C ARG A 26 -9.27 -8.69 -28.11
N ARG A 27 -9.48 -9.56 -27.13
CA ARG A 27 -10.64 -10.45 -27.03
C ARG A 27 -11.87 -9.77 -26.40
N GLY A 28 -11.75 -8.52 -25.96
CA GLY A 28 -12.80 -7.76 -25.27
C GLY A 28 -13.06 -8.27 -23.85
N LEU A 29 -12.06 -8.87 -23.21
CA LEU A 29 -12.14 -9.32 -21.83
C LEU A 29 -11.74 -8.15 -20.91
N HIS A 30 -12.52 -7.94 -19.86
CA HIS A 30 -12.22 -6.92 -18.86
C HIS A 30 -10.92 -7.23 -18.11
N ASN A 31 -10.10 -6.19 -17.88
CA ASN A 31 -8.95 -6.21 -16.99
C ASN A 31 -9.07 -5.03 -16.02
N LEU A 32 -10.00 -5.13 -15.07
CA LEU A 32 -10.30 -4.11 -14.07
C LEU A 32 -9.33 -4.31 -12.92
N ARG A 33 -8.35 -3.41 -12.79
CA ARG A 33 -7.19 -3.64 -11.93
C ARG A 33 -7.43 -3.22 -10.49
N SER A 34 -8.38 -2.30 -10.29
CA SER A 34 -8.69 -1.76 -8.97
C SER A 34 -10.09 -2.17 -8.52
N THR A 35 -10.27 -2.28 -7.21
CA THR A 35 -11.59 -2.52 -6.62
C THR A 35 -12.59 -1.41 -6.98
N PRO A 36 -12.24 -0.11 -6.94
CA PRO A 36 -13.13 0.97 -7.40
C PRO A 36 -13.56 0.83 -8.86
N GLU A 37 -12.67 0.40 -9.77
CA GLU A 37 -13.03 0.13 -11.16
C GLU A 37 -13.98 -1.07 -11.28
N ALA A 38 -13.75 -2.13 -10.49
CA ALA A 38 -14.48 -3.38 -10.62
C ALA A 38 -15.90 -3.35 -10.03
N LEU A 39 -16.09 -2.63 -8.93
CA LEU A 39 -17.35 -2.65 -8.19
C LEU A 39 -18.57 -2.14 -9.00
N PRO A 40 -18.51 -1.02 -9.76
CA PRO A 40 -19.64 -0.53 -10.56
C PRO A 40 -20.21 -1.56 -11.53
N HIS A 41 -19.37 -2.46 -12.06
CA HIS A 41 -19.80 -3.53 -12.98
C HIS A 41 -20.76 -4.54 -12.35
N MET A 42 -20.93 -4.56 -11.03
CA MET A 42 -21.99 -5.33 -10.38
C MET A 42 -23.40 -4.96 -10.88
N LEU A 43 -23.59 -3.71 -11.34
CA LEU A 43 -24.85 -3.20 -11.86
C LEU A 43 -24.95 -3.23 -13.39
N ASP A 44 -23.98 -3.84 -14.08
CA ASP A 44 -24.09 -4.06 -15.52
C ASP A 44 -25.37 -4.83 -15.86
N GLU A 45 -26.04 -4.45 -16.95
CA GLU A 45 -27.35 -4.98 -17.33
C GLU A 45 -27.37 -6.51 -17.37
N ALA A 46 -26.32 -7.12 -17.93
CA ALA A 46 -26.19 -8.58 -18.01
C ALA A 46 -26.13 -9.24 -16.61
N ASN A 47 -25.49 -8.58 -15.63
CA ASN A 47 -25.39 -9.08 -14.26
C ASN A 47 -26.73 -8.91 -13.53
N VAL A 48 -27.39 -7.76 -13.69
CA VAL A 48 -28.72 -7.51 -13.12
C VAL A 48 -29.74 -8.50 -13.67
N GLU A 49 -29.75 -8.72 -14.99
CA GLU A 49 -30.63 -9.70 -15.64
C GLU A 49 -30.39 -11.11 -15.12
N LEU A 50 -29.11 -11.52 -15.04
CA LEU A 50 -28.71 -12.83 -14.52
C LEU A 50 -29.27 -13.06 -13.12
N TYR A 51 -28.99 -12.16 -12.17
CA TYR A 51 -29.44 -12.32 -10.78
C TYR A 51 -30.96 -12.26 -10.64
N SER A 52 -31.61 -11.36 -11.39
CA SER A 52 -33.07 -11.20 -11.36
C SER A 52 -33.78 -12.44 -11.92
N ARG A 53 -33.32 -12.97 -13.06
CA ARG A 53 -33.88 -14.18 -13.68
C ARG A 53 -33.80 -15.39 -12.76
N HIS A 54 -32.70 -15.54 -12.04
CA HIS A 54 -32.50 -16.63 -11.08
C HIS A 54 -33.14 -16.37 -9.71
N LYS A 55 -33.82 -15.22 -9.52
CA LYS A 55 -34.45 -14.83 -8.25
C LYS A 55 -33.47 -14.81 -7.08
N VAL A 56 -32.21 -14.47 -7.34
CA VAL A 56 -31.16 -14.39 -6.33
C VAL A 56 -31.12 -13.00 -5.72
N PHE A 57 -31.10 -11.95 -6.56
CA PHE A 57 -31.17 -10.55 -6.14
C PHE A 57 -32.03 -9.74 -7.10
N SER A 58 -32.75 -8.77 -6.54
CA SER A 58 -33.36 -7.65 -7.25
C SER A 58 -32.32 -6.55 -7.55
N TYR A 59 -32.65 -5.63 -8.45
CA TYR A 59 -31.83 -4.46 -8.73
C TYR A 59 -31.53 -3.63 -7.46
N ALA A 60 -32.55 -3.43 -6.61
CA ALA A 60 -32.39 -2.69 -5.36
C ALA A 60 -31.38 -3.38 -4.42
N GLU A 61 -31.44 -4.70 -4.29
CA GLU A 61 -30.50 -5.47 -3.47
C GLU A 61 -29.08 -5.44 -4.04
N LEU A 62 -28.91 -5.54 -5.36
CA LEU A 62 -27.59 -5.40 -6.00
C LEU A 62 -26.99 -4.01 -5.77
N ARG A 63 -27.81 -2.96 -5.88
CA ARG A 63 -27.38 -1.59 -5.63
C ARG A 63 -26.97 -1.39 -4.17
N SER A 64 -27.76 -1.86 -3.22
CA SER A 64 -27.39 -1.81 -1.81
C SER A 64 -26.08 -2.57 -1.53
N ARG A 65 -25.85 -3.71 -2.18
CA ARG A 65 -24.59 -4.45 -2.06
C ARG A 65 -23.41 -3.68 -2.64
N LEU A 66 -23.56 -3.04 -3.79
CA LEU A 66 -22.53 -2.18 -4.37
C LEU A 66 -22.12 -1.09 -3.36
N GLU A 67 -23.11 -0.37 -2.83
CA GLU A 67 -22.90 0.74 -1.88
C GLU A 67 -22.16 0.24 -0.61
N ILE A 68 -22.59 -0.89 -0.05
CA ILE A 68 -21.92 -1.52 1.11
C ILE A 68 -20.47 -1.87 0.79
N ARG A 69 -20.20 -2.45 -0.39
CA ARG A 69 -18.84 -2.87 -0.78
C ARG A 69 -17.91 -1.68 -1.00
N GLN A 70 -18.41 -0.60 -1.61
CA GLN A 70 -17.66 0.63 -1.75
C GLN A 70 -17.34 1.23 -0.37
N GLU A 71 -18.31 1.24 0.55
CA GLU A 71 -18.11 1.72 1.91
C GLU A 71 -17.11 0.88 2.70
N GLU A 72 -17.20 -0.46 2.61
CA GLU A 72 -16.24 -1.40 3.20
C GLU A 72 -14.82 -1.15 2.69
N TYR A 73 -14.64 -1.04 1.37
CA TYR A 73 -13.37 -0.70 0.75
C TYR A 73 -12.82 0.63 1.29
N CYS A 74 -13.65 1.68 1.30
CA CYS A 74 -13.24 2.99 1.78
C CYS A 74 -12.79 2.96 3.25
N LYS A 75 -13.53 2.24 4.10
CA LYS A 75 -13.21 2.09 5.52
C LYS A 75 -11.89 1.35 5.70
N LEU A 76 -11.70 0.23 4.99
CA LEU A 76 -10.50 -0.59 5.09
C LEU A 76 -9.24 0.22 4.77
N VAL A 77 -9.20 0.83 3.57
CA VAL A 77 -8.03 1.62 3.14
C VAL A 77 -7.79 2.82 4.06
N THR A 78 -8.84 3.46 4.55
CA THR A 78 -8.70 4.56 5.53
C THR A 78 -8.08 4.08 6.84
N ILE A 79 -8.46 2.91 7.34
CA ILE A 79 -7.89 2.32 8.56
C ILE A 79 -6.43 1.97 8.32
N GLU A 80 -6.11 1.31 7.21
CA GLU A 80 -4.73 0.97 6.85
C GLU A 80 -3.84 2.21 6.76
N GLY A 81 -4.31 3.28 6.12
CA GLY A 81 -3.56 4.55 6.03
C GLY A 81 -3.32 5.18 7.39
N LYS A 82 -4.33 5.19 8.29
CA LYS A 82 -4.17 5.69 9.66
C LYS A 82 -3.22 4.84 10.49
N THR A 83 -3.26 3.52 10.31
CA THR A 83 -2.34 2.60 10.98
C THR A 83 -0.91 2.80 10.49
N ALA A 84 -0.69 2.91 9.18
CA ALA A 84 0.63 3.21 8.61
C ALA A 84 1.19 4.53 9.15
N LEU A 85 0.35 5.57 9.25
CA LEU A 85 0.74 6.85 9.84
C LEU A 85 1.13 6.72 11.31
N ALA A 86 0.36 5.96 12.09
CA ALA A 86 0.63 5.71 13.50
C ALA A 86 1.96 4.97 13.69
N MET A 87 2.18 3.89 12.94
CA MET A 87 3.42 3.09 12.97
C MET A 87 4.63 3.94 12.60
N ALA A 88 4.56 4.69 11.50
CA ALA A 88 5.66 5.55 11.05
C ALA A 88 6.01 6.61 12.10
N ARG A 89 5.02 7.34 12.62
CA ARG A 89 5.26 8.47 13.55
C ARG A 89 5.61 8.06 14.97
N ARG A 90 5.04 6.96 15.46
CA ARG A 90 5.12 6.59 16.89
C ARG A 90 6.14 5.49 17.17
N GLU A 91 6.49 4.70 16.17
CA GLU A 91 7.35 3.53 16.34
C GLU A 91 8.63 3.71 15.53
N ILE A 92 8.53 3.78 14.19
CA ILE A 92 9.67 3.73 13.29
C ILE A 92 10.55 4.99 13.38
N LEU A 93 9.99 6.18 13.13
CA LEU A 93 10.77 7.42 13.11
C LEU A 93 11.46 7.70 14.47
N PRO A 94 10.81 7.52 15.64
CA PRO A 94 11.48 7.67 16.93
C PRO A 94 12.63 6.67 17.15
N ALA A 95 12.45 5.42 16.73
CA ALA A 95 13.47 4.38 16.86
C ALA A 95 14.70 4.68 15.99
N VAL A 96 14.48 5.03 14.72
CA VAL A 96 15.53 5.43 13.78
C VAL A 96 16.26 6.69 14.27
N SER A 97 15.52 7.70 14.73
CA SER A 97 16.12 8.92 15.29
C SER A 97 17.01 8.62 16.49
N THR A 98 16.60 7.68 17.35
CA THR A 98 17.39 7.27 18.53
C THR A 98 18.68 6.56 18.09
N PHE A 99 18.60 5.67 17.11
CA PHE A 99 19.75 4.97 16.57
C PHE A 99 20.74 5.92 15.87
N ALA A 100 20.25 6.84 15.03
CA ALA A 100 21.07 7.86 14.39
C ALA A 100 21.79 8.76 15.41
N ALA A 101 21.12 9.15 16.51
CA ALA A 101 21.74 9.90 17.60
C ALA A 101 22.86 9.11 18.30
N ARG A 102 22.67 7.80 18.51
CA ARG A 102 23.71 6.91 19.07
C ARG A 102 24.94 6.82 18.16
N LEU A 103 24.74 6.70 16.85
CA LEU A 103 25.83 6.71 15.87
C LEU A 103 26.61 8.02 15.90
N ALA A 104 25.91 9.16 15.91
CA ALA A 104 26.55 10.48 16.01
C ALA A 104 27.37 10.64 17.31
N ALA A 105 26.84 10.20 18.45
CA ALA A 105 27.57 10.23 19.72
C ALA A 105 28.81 9.30 19.72
N SER A 106 28.70 8.13 19.08
CA SER A 106 29.83 7.23 18.87
C SER A 106 30.93 7.90 18.05
N ALA A 107 30.57 8.57 16.94
CA ALA A 107 31.52 9.28 16.09
C ALA A 107 32.30 10.36 16.85
N VAL A 108 31.63 11.15 17.70
CA VAL A 108 32.27 12.15 18.56
C VAL A 108 33.27 11.49 19.52
N SER A 109 32.86 10.39 20.15
CA SER A 109 33.68 9.66 21.13
C SER A 109 34.94 9.05 20.48
N LEU A 110 34.79 8.44 19.30
CA LEU A 110 35.89 7.88 18.51
C LEU A 110 36.90 8.96 18.09
N ARG A 111 36.41 10.12 17.64
CA ARG A 111 37.28 11.25 17.27
C ARG A 111 38.05 11.83 18.45
N ALA A 112 37.42 11.87 19.63
CA ALA A 112 38.08 12.33 20.85
C ALA A 112 39.17 11.35 21.31
N ALA A 113 38.92 10.04 21.22
CA ALA A 113 39.86 9.01 21.64
C ALA A 113 41.01 8.78 20.63
N LEU A 114 40.75 8.96 19.33
CA LEU A 114 41.67 8.65 18.23
C LEU A 114 41.90 9.88 17.35
N PRO A 115 42.96 10.68 17.59
CA PRO A 115 43.28 11.83 16.77
C PRO A 115 43.48 11.43 15.30
N GLY A 116 42.68 12.01 14.40
CA GLY A 116 42.70 11.71 12.95
C GLY A 116 41.69 10.65 12.48
N CYS A 117 40.92 10.05 13.39
CA CYS A 117 39.82 9.16 13.02
C CYS A 117 38.70 9.92 12.28
N ARG A 118 38.24 9.38 11.16
CA ARG A 118 37.19 10.01 10.35
C ARG A 118 35.77 9.65 10.80
N ALA A 119 35.56 8.47 11.38
CA ALA A 119 34.25 7.93 11.75
C ALA A 119 33.25 7.94 10.55
N GLU A 120 33.73 7.48 9.38
CA GLU A 120 32.96 7.53 8.12
C GLU A 120 31.71 6.64 8.18
N PHE A 121 31.81 5.47 8.81
CA PHE A 121 30.68 4.55 8.96
C PHE A 121 29.55 5.19 9.78
N GLU A 122 29.87 5.70 10.97
CA GLU A 122 28.85 6.23 11.90
C GLU A 122 28.17 7.46 11.32
N LEU A 123 28.95 8.40 10.78
CA LEU A 123 28.41 9.64 10.23
C LEU A 123 27.67 9.42 8.92
N GLY A 124 28.20 8.58 8.01
CA GLY A 124 27.53 8.28 6.74
C GLY A 124 26.22 7.52 6.93
N THR A 125 26.19 6.57 7.87
CA THR A 125 24.97 5.84 8.23
C THR A 125 23.94 6.76 8.88
N ALA A 126 24.36 7.59 9.84
CA ALA A 126 23.47 8.55 10.48
C ALA A 126 22.89 9.57 9.48
N GLU A 127 23.71 10.07 8.55
CA GLU A 127 23.27 10.98 7.50
C GLU A 127 22.21 10.35 6.60
N SER A 128 22.42 9.10 6.17
CA SER A 128 21.48 8.37 5.33
C SER A 128 20.14 8.13 6.05
N LEU A 129 20.19 7.74 7.33
CA LEU A 129 18.99 7.57 8.16
C LEU A 129 18.22 8.87 8.37
N VAL A 130 18.92 9.99 8.55
CA VAL A 130 18.27 11.32 8.70
C VAL A 130 17.58 11.71 7.40
N GLN A 131 18.23 11.55 6.25
CA GLN A 131 17.64 11.86 4.94
C GLN A 131 16.37 11.02 4.67
N LEU A 132 16.41 9.71 4.96
CA LEU A 132 15.25 8.83 4.85
C LEU A 132 14.15 9.21 5.85
N SER A 133 14.52 9.57 7.07
CA SER A 133 13.56 10.02 8.10
C SER A 133 12.84 11.30 7.70
N ASP A 134 13.55 12.26 7.11
CA ASP A 134 12.96 13.51 6.61
C ASP A 134 11.98 13.23 5.45
N ALA A 135 12.36 12.36 4.52
CA ALA A 135 11.50 11.94 3.41
C ALA A 135 10.24 11.22 3.92
N ALA A 136 10.41 10.25 4.83
CA ALA A 136 9.30 9.53 5.46
C ALA A 136 8.39 10.46 6.28
N TYR A 137 8.94 11.45 6.98
CA TYR A 137 8.15 12.44 7.70
C TYR A 137 7.33 13.32 6.74
N GLY A 138 7.91 13.73 5.61
CA GLY A 138 7.20 14.44 4.55
C GLY A 138 6.03 13.62 3.97
N LEU A 139 6.29 12.35 3.64
CA LEU A 139 5.27 11.41 3.15
C LEU A 139 4.17 11.14 4.19
N ALA A 140 4.53 11.03 5.46
CA ALA A 140 3.57 10.88 6.55
C ALA A 140 2.65 12.10 6.70
N ARG A 141 3.17 13.32 6.47
CA ARG A 141 2.34 14.53 6.44
C ARG A 141 1.42 14.55 5.23
N GLN A 142 1.95 14.25 4.05
CA GLN A 142 1.14 14.14 2.83
C GLN A 142 0.01 13.12 3.02
N LEU A 143 0.31 11.93 3.56
CA LEU A 143 -0.69 10.89 3.83
C LEU A 143 -1.80 11.39 4.78
N GLU A 144 -1.44 12.13 5.82
CA GLU A 144 -2.41 12.73 6.74
C GLU A 144 -3.33 13.75 6.05
N ASP A 145 -2.77 14.59 5.17
CA ASP A 145 -3.53 15.56 4.39
C ASP A 145 -4.50 14.86 3.43
N GLU A 146 -4.04 13.84 2.70
CA GLU A 146 -4.87 13.05 1.77
C GLU A 146 -5.99 12.30 2.52
N LEU A 147 -5.70 11.69 3.68
CA LEU A 147 -6.71 11.05 4.52
C LEU A 147 -7.74 12.05 5.06
N THR A 148 -7.30 13.26 5.38
CA THR A 148 -8.19 14.35 5.82
C THR A 148 -9.10 14.80 4.67
N HIS A 149 -8.58 14.91 3.45
CA HIS A 149 -9.37 15.20 2.26
C HIS A 149 -10.39 14.10 1.98
N ALA A 150 -9.96 12.83 2.00
CA ALA A 150 -10.83 11.67 1.81
C ALA A 150 -11.98 11.59 2.83
N ALA A 151 -11.80 12.15 4.03
CA ALA A 151 -12.84 12.23 5.05
C ALA A 151 -13.97 13.22 4.67
N GLN A 152 -13.71 14.21 3.82
CA GLN A 152 -14.70 15.19 3.37
C GLN A 152 -15.56 14.70 2.19
N LEU A 153 -15.10 13.67 1.48
CA LEU A 153 -15.82 13.06 0.37
C LEU A 153 -17.03 12.27 0.87
N ARG A 154 -18.21 12.59 0.33
CA ARG A 154 -19.49 12.00 0.75
C ARG A 154 -19.93 10.82 -0.11
N SER A 155 -19.60 10.84 -1.40
CA SER A 155 -19.90 9.75 -2.31
C SER A 155 -18.94 8.58 -2.03
N PRO A 156 -19.44 7.38 -1.70
CA PRO A 156 -18.59 6.20 -1.52
C PRO A 156 -17.78 5.86 -2.78
N GLU A 157 -18.36 6.10 -3.97
CA GLU A 157 -17.69 5.89 -5.24
C GLU A 157 -16.51 6.85 -5.42
N GLU A 158 -16.76 8.17 -5.35
CA GLU A 158 -15.69 9.18 -5.49
C GLU A 158 -14.59 8.97 -4.44
N LYS A 159 -14.99 8.66 -3.20
CA LYS A 159 -14.05 8.36 -2.12
C LYS A 159 -13.23 7.11 -2.41
N SER A 160 -13.82 6.07 -2.99
CA SER A 160 -13.11 4.83 -3.31
C SER A 160 -12.03 5.05 -4.37
N PHE A 161 -12.32 5.84 -5.41
CA PHE A 161 -11.33 6.23 -6.41
C PHE A 161 -10.25 7.12 -5.80
N PHE A 162 -10.62 8.13 -5.01
CA PHE A 162 -9.65 9.00 -4.35
C PHE A 162 -8.68 8.23 -3.44
N LEU A 163 -9.19 7.29 -2.64
CA LEU A 163 -8.35 6.44 -1.78
C LEU A 163 -7.40 5.58 -2.61
N HIS A 164 -7.85 5.06 -3.75
CA HIS A 164 -7.01 4.28 -4.66
C HIS A 164 -5.93 5.14 -5.34
N ASP A 165 -6.29 6.31 -5.85
CA ASP A 165 -5.42 7.12 -6.71
C ASP A 165 -4.47 8.04 -5.93
N HIS A 166 -4.83 8.43 -4.70
CA HIS A 166 -4.07 9.40 -3.91
C HIS A 166 -3.54 8.82 -2.59
N VAL A 167 -4.34 8.04 -1.86
CA VAL A 167 -3.91 7.53 -0.54
C VAL A 167 -2.99 6.31 -0.67
N LEU A 168 -3.38 5.29 -1.46
CA LEU A 168 -2.58 4.07 -1.63
C LEU A 168 -1.15 4.34 -2.16
N PRO A 169 -0.92 5.22 -3.16
CA PRO A 169 0.42 5.49 -3.64
C PRO A 169 1.33 6.13 -2.58
N VAL A 170 0.78 7.07 -1.79
CA VAL A 170 1.53 7.72 -0.70
C VAL A 170 1.82 6.73 0.42
N MET A 171 0.88 5.83 0.75
CA MET A 171 1.12 4.73 1.68
C MET A 171 2.25 3.81 1.19
N GLY A 172 2.25 3.46 -0.10
CA GLY A 172 3.30 2.66 -0.71
C GLY A 172 4.69 3.33 -0.66
N ALA A 173 4.74 4.63 -0.95
CA ALA A 173 5.98 5.41 -0.86
C ALA A 173 6.49 5.53 0.58
N LEU A 174 5.60 5.79 1.54
CA LEU A 174 5.94 5.84 2.97
C LEU A 174 6.51 4.50 3.43
N ARG A 175 5.86 3.40 3.03
CA ARG A 175 6.34 2.04 3.30
C ARG A 175 7.74 1.82 2.74
N ALA A 176 7.98 2.16 1.46
CA ALA A 176 9.29 1.96 0.86
C ALA A 176 10.40 2.71 1.62
N ALA A 177 10.16 3.95 2.04
CA ALA A 177 11.11 4.70 2.87
C ALA A 177 11.36 4.03 4.24
N CYS A 178 10.32 3.45 4.86
CA CYS A 178 10.47 2.68 6.09
C CYS A 178 11.24 1.37 5.88
N ASP A 179 10.95 0.64 4.82
CA ASP A 179 11.64 -0.61 4.45
C ASP A 179 13.14 -0.32 4.20
N ASP A 180 13.49 0.81 3.55
CA ASP A 180 14.88 1.23 3.38
C ASP A 180 15.58 1.52 4.72
N MET A 181 14.88 2.18 5.67
CA MET A 181 15.41 2.43 7.02
C MET A 181 15.62 1.14 7.83
N GLU A 182 14.80 0.11 7.62
CA GLU A 182 14.95 -1.21 8.25
C GLU A 182 16.31 -1.84 7.89
N THR A 183 16.72 -1.73 6.63
CA THR A 183 17.99 -2.33 6.16
C THR A 183 19.25 -1.72 6.77
N ILE A 184 19.14 -0.49 7.28
CA ILE A 184 20.26 0.30 7.80
C ILE A 184 20.27 0.30 9.34
N THR A 185 19.08 0.25 9.95
CA THR A 185 18.94 0.31 11.41
C THR A 185 19.39 -1.01 12.03
N GLY A 186 20.18 -0.94 13.11
CA GLY A 186 20.58 -2.15 13.82
C GLY A 186 19.36 -2.89 14.39
N GLU A 187 19.38 -4.23 14.34
CA GLU A 187 18.30 -5.12 14.77
C GLU A 187 17.77 -4.78 16.17
N ASP A 188 18.67 -4.57 17.15
CA ASP A 188 18.32 -4.18 18.52
C ASP A 188 17.55 -2.85 18.65
N SER A 189 17.60 -2.02 17.61
CA SER A 189 16.98 -0.70 17.58
C SER A 189 15.76 -0.63 16.67
N TRP A 190 15.43 -1.70 15.94
CA TRP A 190 14.24 -1.74 15.09
C TRP A 190 13.01 -2.15 15.91
N PRO A 191 11.88 -1.41 15.84
CA PRO A 191 10.77 -1.60 16.77
C PRO A 191 9.79 -2.71 16.38
N ILE A 192 9.88 -3.24 15.15
CA ILE A 192 8.89 -4.16 14.57
C ILE A 192 9.60 -5.46 14.18
N PRO A 193 8.98 -6.64 14.35
CA PRO A 193 9.58 -7.87 13.87
C PRO A 193 9.82 -7.86 12.36
N THR A 194 11.00 -8.29 11.94
CA THR A 194 11.35 -8.42 10.52
C THR A 194 10.53 -9.53 9.86
N TYR A 195 10.47 -9.54 8.53
CA TYR A 195 9.84 -10.64 7.80
C TYR A 195 10.45 -12.01 8.11
N GLY A 196 11.75 -12.08 8.38
CA GLY A 196 12.43 -13.32 8.77
C GLY A 196 11.89 -13.87 10.09
N GLU A 197 11.71 -12.99 11.08
CA GLU A 197 11.16 -13.36 12.39
C GLU A 197 9.69 -13.78 12.28
N LEU A 198 8.87 -13.03 11.52
CA LEU A 198 7.45 -13.34 11.34
C LEU A 198 7.22 -14.66 10.60
N LEU A 199 8.03 -14.96 9.58
CA LEU A 199 7.82 -16.12 8.71
C LEU A 199 8.50 -17.39 9.24
N PHE A 200 9.65 -17.26 9.91
CA PHE A 200 10.46 -18.42 10.29
C PHE A 200 10.71 -18.53 11.80
N GLY A 201 10.37 -17.50 12.60
CA GLY A 201 10.56 -17.52 14.05
C GLY A 201 12.02 -17.65 14.49
N ILE A 202 12.97 -17.38 13.58
CA ILE A 202 14.40 -17.49 13.85
C ILE A 202 14.82 -16.23 14.60
N LYS A 203 15.38 -16.45 15.79
CA LYS A 203 16.21 -15.49 16.55
C LYS A 203 17.62 -16.04 16.62
#